data_AF-A0A251TET7-F1
#
_entry.id   AF-A0A251TET7-F1
#
_cell.length_a   1.000
_cell.length_b   1.000
_cell.length_c   1.000
_cell.angle_alpha   90.00
_cell.angle_beta   90.00
_cell.angle_gamma   90.00
#
_symmetry.space_group_name_H-M   'P 1'
#
loop_
_entity.id
_entity.type
_entity.pdbx_description
1 polymer ?
#
loop_
_entity_poly.entity_id
_entity_poly.type
_entity_poly.pdbx_seq_one_letter_code
_entity_poly.pdbx_strand_id
1 'polypeptide(L)'
;MLVPEGMQELLGKYKHHSKNNLDKVDEPSLDLQLQESDEIRMGKELFDKNQELSHLHGEDLQGLALEELQRLETLLERGLHRVRRTKDERFEKLIASLHQKLINLNSNGKRPRTECDNLVINAEDQGQSSDSVICSCNSGPSPEDDCSDTSLRLALPFN
;
A
#
# COMPACT_ATOMS: atom_id res chain seq x y z
N MET A 1 -18.81 -43.42 61.86
CA MET A 1 -17.91 -42.29 62.18
C MET A 1 -18.78 -41.13 62.63
N LEU A 2 -18.70 -40.75 63.92
CA LEU A 2 -19.36 -39.54 64.41
C LEU A 2 -18.63 -38.33 63.83
N VAL A 3 -19.35 -37.49 63.10
CA VAL A 3 -18.83 -36.18 62.70
C VAL A 3 -18.71 -35.33 63.98
N PRO A 4 -17.52 -34.80 64.33
CA PRO A 4 -17.34 -33.97 65.52
C PRO A 4 -18.28 -32.75 65.51
N GLU A 5 -18.82 -32.35 66.66
CA GLU A 5 -19.79 -31.24 66.76
C GLU A 5 -19.30 -29.94 66.10
N GLY A 6 -17.99 -29.63 66.18
CA GLY A 6 -17.41 -28.48 65.51
C GLY A 6 -17.47 -28.55 63.97
N MET A 7 -17.41 -29.76 63.40
CA MET A 7 -17.55 -29.97 61.95
C MET A 7 -19.02 -29.89 61.51
N GLN A 8 -19.97 -30.31 62.35
CA GLN A 8 -21.40 -30.07 62.11
C GLN A 8 -21.75 -28.59 62.18
N GLU A 9 -21.16 -27.84 63.12
CA GLU A 9 -21.35 -26.40 63.24
C GLU A 9 -20.74 -25.66 62.04
N LEU A 10 -19.54 -26.05 61.61
CA LEU A 10 -18.89 -25.50 60.42
C LEU A 10 -19.70 -25.77 59.14
N LEU A 11 -20.23 -26.99 59.00
CA LEU A 11 -21.08 -27.38 57.88
C LEU A 11 -22.44 -26.65 57.91
N GLY A 12 -23.00 -26.44 59.09
CA GLY A 12 -24.20 -25.64 59.32
C GLY A 12 -24.01 -24.17 58.91
N LYS A 13 -22.88 -23.57 59.33
CA LYS A 13 -22.48 -22.21 58.93
C LYS A 13 -22.29 -22.11 57.42
N TYR A 14 -21.57 -23.06 56.81
CA TYR A 14 -21.36 -23.08 55.36
C TYR A 14 -22.66 -23.24 54.58
N LYS A 15 -23.58 -24.10 55.05
CA LYS A 15 -24.92 -24.27 54.44
C LYS A 15 -25.77 -23.00 54.56
N HIS A 16 -25.65 -22.25 55.66
CA HIS A 16 -26.34 -20.96 55.82
C HIS A 16 -25.78 -19.89 54.90
N HIS A 17 -24.45 -19.78 54.79
CA HIS A 17 -23.81 -18.85 53.86
C HIS A 17 -24.05 -19.25 52.41
N SER A 18 -24.03 -20.55 52.08
CA SER A 18 -24.33 -21.06 50.75
C SER A 18 -25.79 -20.79 50.37
N LYS A 19 -26.75 -20.97 51.27
CA LYS A 19 -28.17 -20.70 51.00
C LYS A 19 -28.46 -19.20 50.84
N ASN A 20 -27.79 -18.34 51.60
CA ASN A 20 -27.92 -16.88 51.47
C ASN A 20 -27.17 -16.29 50.26
N ASN A 21 -26.14 -17.00 49.76
CA ASN A 21 -25.44 -16.61 48.53
C ASN A 21 -26.00 -17.31 47.28
N LEU A 22 -26.79 -18.38 47.41
CA LEU A 22 -27.41 -19.04 46.25
C LEU A 22 -28.39 -18.10 45.52
N ASP A 23 -29.04 -17.20 46.27
CA ASP A 23 -29.88 -16.12 45.71
C ASP A 23 -29.07 -14.89 45.24
N LYS A 24 -27.74 -14.88 45.41
CA LYS A 24 -26.83 -13.78 45.00
C LYS A 24 -25.73 -14.19 44.01
N VAL A 25 -25.57 -15.47 43.71
CA VAL A 25 -24.56 -16.00 42.78
C VAL A 25 -24.97 -15.79 41.32
N ASP A 26 -26.23 -15.41 41.07
CA ASP A 26 -26.76 -15.14 39.72
C ASP A 26 -26.79 -13.64 39.37
N GLU A 27 -26.32 -12.77 40.26
CA GLU A 27 -26.22 -11.34 39.99
C GLU A 27 -24.80 -11.04 39.49
N PRO A 28 -24.61 -10.74 38.18
CA PRO A 28 -23.29 -10.43 37.67
C PRO A 28 -22.79 -9.18 38.40
N SER A 29 -21.52 -9.18 38.82
CA SER A 29 -20.94 -8.02 39.48
C SER A 29 -21.10 -6.79 38.58
N LEU A 30 -21.37 -5.62 39.18
CA LEU A 30 -21.61 -4.39 38.44
C LEU A 30 -20.49 -4.09 37.43
N ASP A 31 -19.25 -4.44 37.79
CA ASP A 31 -18.06 -4.33 36.94
C ASP A 31 -18.11 -5.25 35.72
N LEU A 32 -18.56 -6.50 35.89
CA LEU A 32 -18.72 -7.47 34.81
C LEU A 32 -19.86 -7.08 33.87
N GLN A 33 -20.97 -6.56 34.39
CA GLN A 33 -22.09 -6.03 33.58
C GLN A 33 -21.68 -4.81 32.76
N LEU A 34 -20.86 -3.91 33.35
CA LEU A 34 -20.33 -2.75 32.65
C LEU A 34 -19.36 -3.18 31.54
N GLN A 35 -18.48 -4.15 31.81
CA GLN A 35 -17.55 -4.68 30.82
C GLN A 35 -18.29 -5.36 29.66
N GLU A 36 -19.32 -6.17 29.94
CA GLU A 36 -20.15 -6.81 28.91
C GLU A 36 -20.89 -5.77 28.06
N SER A 37 -21.43 -4.72 28.69
CA SER A 37 -22.05 -3.58 28.00
C SER A 37 -21.06 -2.86 27.08
N ASP A 38 -19.83 -2.65 27.53
CA ASP A 38 -18.78 -2.04 26.74
C ASP A 38 -18.38 -2.93 25.54
N GLU A 39 -18.28 -4.24 25.73
CA GLU A 39 -17.98 -5.21 24.68
C GLU A 39 -19.09 -5.24 23.60
N ILE A 40 -20.35 -5.27 24.02
CA ILE A 40 -21.50 -5.19 23.11
C ILE A 40 -21.48 -3.86 22.33
N ARG A 41 -21.20 -2.75 23.00
CA ARG A 41 -21.10 -1.42 22.35
C ARG A 41 -19.99 -1.39 21.31
N MET A 42 -18.80 -1.89 21.64
CA MET A 42 -17.68 -1.96 20.71
C MET A 42 -17.97 -2.90 19.54
N GLY A 43 -18.58 -4.06 19.79
CA GLY A 43 -18.99 -5.00 18.75
C GLY A 43 -19.96 -4.36 17.75
N LYS A 44 -20.94 -3.60 18.25
CA LYS A 44 -21.86 -2.83 17.42
C LYS A 44 -21.14 -1.77 16.58
N GLU A 45 -20.22 -1.01 17.17
CA GLU A 45 -19.46 0.00 16.42
C GLU A 45 -18.62 -0.63 15.31
N LEU A 46 -17.97 -1.76 15.57
CA LEU A 46 -17.22 -2.49 14.56
C LEU A 46 -18.12 -2.98 13.42
N PHE A 47 -19.30 -3.51 13.75
CA PHE A 47 -20.28 -3.92 12.75
C PHE A 47 -20.74 -2.73 11.89
N ASP A 48 -21.13 -1.62 12.53
CA ASP A 48 -21.57 -0.41 11.86
C ASP A 48 -20.46 0.15 10.92
N LYS A 49 -19.20 0.12 11.37
CA LYS A 49 -18.05 0.56 10.58
C LYS A 49 -17.75 -0.36 9.40
N ASN A 50 -17.85 -1.67 9.61
CA ASN A 50 -17.64 -2.64 8.54
C ASN A 50 -18.73 -2.53 7.47
N GLN A 51 -19.97 -2.32 7.89
CA GLN A 51 -21.07 -2.02 6.98
C GLN A 51 -20.83 -0.72 6.20
N GLU A 52 -20.41 0.36 6.88
CA GLU A 52 -20.05 1.63 6.22
C GLU A 52 -18.95 1.44 5.15
N LEU A 53 -17.93 0.62 5.45
CA LEU A 53 -16.88 0.28 4.49
C LEU A 53 -17.41 -0.52 3.29
N SER A 54 -18.29 -1.48 3.54
CA SER A 54 -18.92 -2.29 2.48
C SER A 54 -19.73 -1.39 1.53
N HIS A 55 -20.52 -0.46 2.07
CA HIS A 55 -21.22 0.55 1.27
C HIS A 55 -20.23 1.41 0.46
N LEU A 56 -19.14 1.89 1.06
CA LEU A 56 -18.11 2.67 0.34
C LEU A 56 -17.42 1.88 -0.78
N HIS A 57 -17.40 0.55 -0.71
CA HIS A 57 -16.93 -0.33 -1.79
C HIS A 57 -18.00 -0.61 -2.87
N GLY A 58 -19.24 -0.16 -2.66
CA GLY A 58 -20.36 -0.42 -3.55
C GLY A 58 -21.07 -1.76 -3.29
N GLU A 59 -20.83 -2.35 -2.11
CA GLU A 59 -21.46 -3.57 -1.64
C GLU A 59 -22.65 -3.24 -0.72
N ASP A 60 -23.56 -4.19 -0.51
CA ASP A 60 -24.70 -4.09 0.43
C ASP A 60 -25.59 -2.84 0.30
N LEU A 61 -25.66 -2.24 -0.89
CA LEU A 61 -26.42 -1.00 -1.13
C LEU A 61 -27.95 -1.17 -1.08
N GLN A 62 -28.44 -2.42 -1.04
CA GLN A 62 -29.86 -2.71 -1.02
C GLN A 62 -30.49 -2.22 0.29
N GLY A 63 -31.55 -1.42 0.20
CA GLY A 63 -32.26 -0.88 1.35
C GLY A 63 -31.83 0.53 1.76
N LEU A 64 -30.78 1.09 1.14
CA LEU A 64 -30.45 2.51 1.25
C LEU A 64 -31.47 3.36 0.49
N ALA A 65 -31.84 4.50 1.07
CA ALA A 65 -32.62 5.52 0.41
C ALA A 65 -31.78 6.22 -0.67
N LEU A 66 -32.46 6.88 -1.62
CA LEU A 66 -31.78 7.61 -2.70
C LEU A 66 -30.86 8.70 -2.16
N GLU A 67 -31.28 9.38 -1.10
CA GLU A 67 -30.50 10.42 -0.43
C GLU A 67 -29.22 9.88 0.20
N GLU A 68 -29.27 8.66 0.73
CA GLU A 68 -28.12 7.99 1.34
C GLU A 68 -27.11 7.56 0.28
N LEU A 69 -27.59 7.05 -0.85
CA LEU A 69 -26.76 6.73 -2.03
C LEU A 69 -26.09 7.98 -2.59
N GLN A 70 -26.82 9.10 -2.73
CA GLN A 70 -26.25 10.37 -3.16
C GLN A 70 -25.20 10.89 -2.17
N ARG A 71 -25.43 10.74 -0.86
CA ARG A 71 -24.43 11.09 0.16
C ARG A 71 -23.16 10.25 0.00
N LEU A 72 -23.29 8.97 -0.28
CA LEU A 72 -22.18 8.05 -0.52
C LEU A 72 -21.38 8.46 -1.76
N GLU A 73 -22.06 8.70 -2.88
CA GLU A 73 -21.45 9.16 -4.13
C GLU A 73 -20.68 10.46 -3.94
N THR A 74 -21.31 11.48 -3.34
CA THR A 74 -20.63 12.77 -3.10
C THR A 74 -19.41 12.64 -2.18
N LEU A 75 -19.45 11.74 -1.19
CA LEU A 75 -18.31 11.47 -0.32
C LEU A 75 -17.15 10.82 -1.10
N LEU A 76 -17.45 9.81 -1.91
CA LEU A 76 -16.48 9.11 -2.74
C LEU A 76 -15.87 10.03 -3.80
N GLU A 77 -16.68 10.80 -4.51
CA GLU A 77 -16.23 11.77 -5.51
C GLU A 77 -15.25 12.79 -4.91
N ARG A 78 -15.60 13.37 -3.75
CA ARG A 78 -14.73 14.32 -3.05
C ARG A 78 -13.43 13.66 -2.59
N GLY A 79 -13.50 12.44 -2.06
CA GLY A 79 -12.32 11.67 -1.65
C GLY A 79 -11.38 11.39 -2.83
N LEU A 80 -11.93 10.88 -3.93
CA LEU A 80 -11.19 10.57 -5.15
C LEU A 80 -10.59 11.81 -5.79
N HIS A 81 -11.32 12.92 -5.82
CA HIS A 81 -10.81 14.20 -6.31
C HIS A 81 -9.57 14.65 -5.51
N ARG A 82 -9.62 14.55 -4.17
CA ARG A 82 -8.45 14.88 -3.32
C ARG A 82 -7.26 13.96 -3.58
N VAL A 83 -7.50 12.65 -3.72
CA VAL A 83 -6.44 11.67 -4.02
C VAL A 83 -5.80 11.98 -5.36
N ARG A 84 -6.60 12.19 -6.40
CA ARG A 84 -6.14 12.52 -7.75
C ARG A 84 -5.30 13.78 -7.74
N ARG A 85 -5.84 14.88 -7.22
CA ARG A 85 -5.13 16.16 -7.08
C ARG A 85 -3.78 16.00 -6.39
N THR A 86 -3.74 15.29 -5.26
CA THR A 86 -2.50 15.08 -4.51
C THR A 86 -1.47 14.28 -5.30
N LYS A 87 -1.91 13.29 -6.09
CA LYS A 87 -1.04 12.51 -6.97
C LYS A 87 -0.50 13.37 -8.12
N ASP A 88 -1.36 14.16 -8.75
CA ASP A 88 -0.98 15.05 -9.85
C ASP A 88 0.06 16.07 -9.39
N GLU A 89 -0.16 16.75 -8.25
CA GLU A 89 0.80 17.69 -7.66
C GLU A 89 2.17 17.03 -7.34
N ARG A 90 2.17 15.74 -6.96
CA ARG A 90 3.43 14.99 -6.74
C ARG A 90 4.13 14.67 -8.05
N PHE A 91 3.39 14.26 -9.08
CA PHE A 91 3.95 13.98 -10.39
C PHE A 91 4.54 15.23 -11.04
N GLU A 92 3.83 16.37 -10.99
CA GLU A 92 4.32 17.65 -11.49
C GLU A 92 5.65 18.04 -10.84
N LYS A 93 5.75 17.93 -9.51
CA LYS A 93 6.99 18.20 -8.76
C LYS A 93 8.13 17.27 -9.18
N LEU A 94 7.84 15.98 -9.36
CA LEU A 94 8.85 15.00 -9.78
C LEU A 94 9.35 15.30 -11.20
N ILE A 95 8.45 15.60 -12.14
CA ILE A 95 8.78 15.97 -13.52
C ILE A 95 9.66 17.22 -13.52
N ALA A 96 9.28 18.26 -12.78
CA ALA A 96 10.07 19.49 -12.67
C ALA A 96 11.48 19.21 -12.11
N SER A 97 11.59 18.38 -11.07
CA SER A 97 12.89 17.99 -10.50
C SER A 97 13.77 17.23 -11.50
N LEU A 98 13.18 16.30 -12.27
CA LEU A 98 13.90 15.55 -13.30
C LEU A 98 14.35 16.44 -14.46
N HIS A 99 13.50 17.34 -14.94
CA HIS A 99 13.87 18.32 -15.95
C HIS A 99 15.02 19.22 -15.49
N GLN A 100 15.00 19.68 -14.23
CA GLN A 100 16.09 20.47 -13.68
C GLN A 100 17.41 19.68 -13.62
N LYS A 101 17.36 18.41 -13.22
CA LYS A 101 18.53 17.52 -13.24
C LYS A 101 19.09 17.33 -14.64
N LEU A 102 18.22 17.13 -15.64
CA LEU A 102 18.62 17.01 -17.05
C LEU A 102 19.36 18.27 -17.53
N ILE A 103 18.82 19.46 -17.23
CA ILE A 103 19.45 20.74 -17.58
C ILE A 103 20.83 20.86 -16.93
N ASN A 104 20.93 20.55 -15.62
CA ASN A 104 22.18 20.63 -14.88
C ASN A 104 23.25 19.66 -15.40
N LEU A 105 22.86 18.45 -15.81
CA LEU A 105 23.78 17.49 -16.43
C LEU A 105 24.25 17.96 -17.81
N ASN A 106 23.34 18.47 -18.64
CA ASN A 106 23.66 19.00 -19.96
C ASN A 106 24.51 20.28 -19.91
N SER A 107 24.40 21.10 -18.86
CA SER A 107 25.28 22.25 -18.64
C SER A 107 26.66 21.81 -18.16
N ASN A 108 26.75 20.80 -17.30
CA ASN A 108 28.03 20.33 -16.74
C ASN A 108 28.82 19.42 -17.70
N GLY A 109 28.15 18.81 -18.69
CA GLY A 109 28.77 18.02 -19.75
C GLY A 109 29.41 18.86 -20.87
N LYS A 110 29.19 20.18 -20.90
CA LYS A 110 29.82 21.10 -21.86
C LYS A 110 31.09 21.71 -21.27
N ARG A 111 32.10 20.88 -20.98
CA ARG A 111 33.49 21.37 -20.99
C ARG A 111 34.00 21.27 -22.43
N PRO A 112 34.53 22.35 -23.03
CA PRO A 112 35.18 22.25 -24.32
C PRO A 112 36.37 21.30 -24.17
N ARG A 113 36.36 20.16 -24.88
CA ARG A 113 37.61 19.49 -25.25
C ARG A 113 38.28 20.35 -26.31
N THR A 114 38.81 21.50 -25.92
CA THR A 114 39.72 22.30 -26.74
C THR A 114 41.11 22.04 -26.19
N GLU A 115 41.80 21.05 -26.73
CA GLU A 115 43.25 20.86 -26.63
C GLU A 115 43.63 19.59 -27.40
N CYS A 116 43.49 19.60 -28.72
CA CYS A 116 44.17 18.66 -29.63
C CYS A 116 44.56 19.32 -30.96
N ASP A 117 44.59 20.65 -31.04
CA ASP A 117 45.10 21.37 -32.21
C ASP A 117 46.27 22.23 -31.76
N ASN A 118 47.47 21.66 -31.66
CA ASN A 118 48.76 22.37 -31.66
C ASN A 118 49.90 21.34 -31.68
N LEU A 119 50.04 20.62 -32.79
CA LEU A 119 51.35 20.13 -33.22
C LEU A 119 51.64 20.75 -34.57
N VAL A 120 52.27 21.92 -34.51
CA VAL A 120 53.08 22.46 -35.59
C VAL A 120 54.11 21.39 -35.93
N ILE A 121 53.95 20.74 -37.08
CA ILE A 121 55.06 20.11 -37.79
C ILE A 121 55.06 20.72 -39.18
N ASN A 122 55.95 21.70 -39.34
CA ASN A 122 56.39 22.17 -40.65
C ASN A 122 56.92 20.96 -41.43
N ALA A 123 56.38 20.74 -42.63
CA ALA A 123 57.06 19.98 -43.68
C ALA A 123 56.59 20.51 -45.03
N GLU A 124 57.32 21.50 -45.53
CA GLU A 124 57.38 21.76 -46.96
C GLU A 124 58.11 20.56 -47.58
N ASP A 125 57.39 19.64 -48.24
CA ASP A 125 57.90 19.03 -49.46
C ASP A 125 56.80 18.38 -50.32
N GLN A 126 57.09 18.45 -51.59
CA GLN A 126 56.37 18.09 -52.80
C GLN A 126 56.09 16.58 -52.91
N GLY A 127 54.93 16.17 -53.45
CA GLY A 127 54.81 14.80 -53.97
C GLY A 127 53.42 14.14 -53.93
N GLN A 128 52.69 14.29 -55.03
CA GLN A 128 51.88 13.29 -55.74
C GLN A 128 51.06 12.20 -54.99
N SER A 129 49.81 12.08 -55.49
CA SER A 129 49.13 10.81 -55.88
C SER A 129 48.11 10.20 -54.92
N SER A 130 46.84 10.18 -55.39
CA SER A 130 45.76 9.16 -55.34
C SER A 130 45.59 8.30 -54.08
N ASP A 131 44.41 8.00 -53.51
CA ASP A 131 43.12 7.64 -54.12
C ASP A 131 42.03 7.59 -53.03
N SER A 132 40.76 7.77 -53.42
CA SER A 132 39.59 7.56 -52.56
C SER A 132 39.36 6.07 -52.28
N VAL A 133 39.06 5.67 -51.03
CA VAL A 133 38.29 4.44 -50.78
C VAL A 133 37.61 4.44 -49.40
N ILE A 134 36.28 4.61 -49.45
CA ILE A 134 35.23 3.78 -48.80
C ILE A 134 35.29 3.59 -47.28
N CYS A 135 34.31 4.22 -46.60
CA CYS A 135 33.83 3.80 -45.28
C CYS A 135 33.49 2.31 -45.27
N SER A 136 34.35 1.51 -44.64
CA SER A 136 34.11 0.08 -44.44
C SER A 136 33.23 -0.12 -43.21
N CYS A 137 31.93 -0.13 -43.44
CA CYS A 137 30.92 -0.59 -42.49
C CYS A 137 31.10 -2.11 -42.32
N ASN A 138 31.69 -2.55 -41.22
CA ASN A 138 31.72 -3.97 -40.89
C ASN A 138 30.34 -4.42 -40.41
N SER A 139 29.47 -4.74 -41.37
CA SER A 139 28.31 -5.61 -41.17
C SER A 139 28.81 -7.06 -41.21
N GLY A 140 29.00 -7.66 -40.03
CA GLY A 140 29.24 -9.10 -39.85
C GLY A 140 28.06 -9.76 -39.11
N PRO A 141 27.78 -11.05 -39.37
CA PRO A 141 26.47 -11.66 -39.17
C PRO A 141 26.12 -11.93 -37.70
N SER A 142 24.90 -11.59 -37.31
CA SER A 142 24.21 -12.13 -36.14
C SER A 142 23.89 -13.60 -36.39
N PRO A 143 24.20 -14.49 -35.44
CA PRO A 143 23.12 -15.33 -34.88
C PRO A 143 23.42 -15.79 -33.45
N GLU A 144 22.91 -15.10 -32.44
CA GLU A 144 22.63 -15.72 -31.14
C GLU A 144 21.32 -15.10 -30.65
N ASP A 145 20.24 -15.71 -31.10
CA ASP A 145 18.87 -15.42 -30.75
C ASP A 145 18.64 -15.76 -29.27
N ASP A 146 19.03 -14.86 -28.36
CA ASP A 146 18.70 -14.97 -26.93
C ASP A 146 17.31 -14.35 -26.68
N CYS A 147 16.35 -14.79 -27.51
CA CYS A 147 14.92 -14.59 -27.29
C CYS A 147 14.37 -15.78 -26.50
N SER A 148 14.36 -15.70 -25.17
CA SER A 148 13.50 -16.51 -24.28
C SER A 148 13.55 -15.88 -22.88
N ASP A 149 12.47 -15.51 -22.18
CA ASP A 149 11.05 -15.82 -22.33
C ASP A 149 10.27 -14.77 -21.50
N THR A 150 9.47 -13.90 -22.14
CA THR A 150 8.55 -12.98 -21.44
C THR A 150 7.10 -13.40 -21.68
N SER A 151 6.82 -14.66 -21.40
CA SER A 151 5.45 -15.18 -21.49
C SER A 151 4.69 -14.97 -20.18
N LEU A 152 4.00 -13.84 -20.02
CA LEU A 152 2.93 -13.69 -19.02
C LEU A 152 1.60 -14.13 -19.65
N ARG A 153 1.04 -15.26 -19.19
CA ARG A 153 -0.34 -15.65 -19.51
C ARG A 153 -1.29 -15.28 -18.37
N LEU A 154 -2.21 -14.35 -18.66
CA LEU A 154 -3.31 -13.92 -17.81
C LEU A 154 -4.52 -14.86 -17.96
N ALA A 155 -5.06 -15.33 -16.81
CA ALA A 155 -6.44 -15.76 -16.46
C ALA A 155 -7.23 -16.72 -17.41
N LEU A 156 -8.03 -17.70 -16.94
CA LEU A 156 -9.21 -17.61 -16.05
C LEU A 156 -9.51 -18.97 -15.33
N PRO A 157 -10.31 -18.99 -14.26
CA PRO A 157 -10.66 -20.20 -13.51
C PRO A 157 -11.60 -21.14 -14.28
N PHE A 158 -11.39 -22.44 -14.15
CA PHE A 158 -12.34 -23.47 -14.56
C PHE A 158 -13.02 -24.07 -13.32
N ASN A 159 -14.35 -23.90 -13.28
CA ASN A 159 -15.39 -24.56 -12.47
C ASN A 159 -15.13 -24.83 -10.97
#